data_AF-A0A7W6LSU2-F1
#
_entry.id   AF-A0A7W6LSU2-F1
#
_cell.length_a   1.000
_cell.length_b   1.000
_cell.length_c   1.000
_cell.angle_alpha   90.00
_cell.angle_beta   90.00
_cell.angle_gamma   90.00
#
_symmetry.space_group_name_H-M   'P 1'
#
loop_
_entity.id
_entity.type
_entity.pdbx_description
1 polymer ?
#
loop_
_entity_poly.entity_id
_entity_poly.type
_entity_poly.pdbx_seq_one_letter_code
_entity_poly.pdbx_strand_id
1 'polypeptide(L)'
;MSRGPGSVERAIVDAVRREPDNAFTTEDLCRIVYRRSKRPQKKHRVSVLRAMRNAIERDPNMALYRGWGLPGELVAIYHRYNPHSLGMAHLKCELPYRYPSYPLLDLAEALRQQEDDRSAREQKLRHLMRPGGSYGRYLEADGQWTKAVERACFERDCDPEMLAAWNAEQEIARAAWLAEFVALRARAQGSERKEEPEFHDEQLGLL
;
A
#
# COMPACT_ATOMS: atom_id res chain seq x y z
N MET A 1 29.50 -14.97 3.09
CA MET A 1 30.08 -13.62 3.30
C MET A 1 29.05 -12.55 2.99
N SER A 2 28.24 -12.13 3.97
CA SER A 2 27.37 -10.97 3.81
C SER A 2 28.17 -9.70 4.13
N ARG A 3 28.57 -8.96 3.09
CA ARG A 3 29.20 -7.64 3.25
C ARG A 3 28.15 -6.58 3.62
N GLY A 4 27.52 -6.70 4.79
CA GLY A 4 26.58 -5.71 5.35
C GLY A 4 25.46 -5.24 4.40
N PRO A 5 24.74 -4.16 4.77
CA PRO A 5 23.79 -3.52 3.87
C PRO A 5 24.53 -2.79 2.74
N GLY A 6 24.08 -2.98 1.49
CA GLY A 6 24.67 -2.35 0.31
C GLY A 6 24.36 -0.85 0.22
N SER A 7 25.03 -0.13 -0.70
CA SER A 7 24.80 1.31 -0.91
C SER A 7 23.34 1.64 -1.25
N VAL A 8 22.72 0.87 -2.16
CA VAL A 8 21.32 1.05 -2.56
C VAL A 8 20.38 0.84 -1.39
N GLU A 9 20.62 -0.19 -0.59
CA GLU A 9 19.80 -0.52 0.57
C GLU A 9 19.86 0.56 1.66
N ARG A 10 21.07 1.06 1.98
CA ARG A 10 21.22 2.18 2.92
C ARG A 10 20.44 3.42 2.46
N ALA A 11 20.52 3.76 1.17
CA ALA A 11 19.76 4.87 0.62
C ALA A 11 18.23 4.67 0.72
N ILE A 12 17.74 3.42 0.58
CA ILE A 12 16.31 3.11 0.77
C ILE A 12 15.92 3.31 2.24
N VAL A 13 16.70 2.74 3.17
CA VAL A 13 16.44 2.85 4.61
C VAL A 13 16.45 4.32 5.06
N ASP A 14 17.43 5.09 4.60
CA ASP A 14 17.54 6.52 4.91
C ASP A 14 16.35 7.32 4.37
N ALA A 15 15.84 6.97 3.18
CA ALA A 15 14.67 7.63 2.60
C ALA A 15 13.41 7.39 3.46
N VAL A 16 13.16 6.13 3.85
CA VAL A 16 12.02 5.78 4.72
C VAL A 16 12.14 6.44 6.09
N ARG A 17 13.33 6.45 6.70
CA ARG A 17 13.55 7.10 8.00
C ARG A 17 13.38 8.62 7.97
N ARG A 18 13.74 9.26 6.86
CA ARG A 18 13.60 10.71 6.70
C ARG A 18 12.14 11.14 6.55
N GLU A 19 11.31 10.30 5.96
CA GLU A 19 9.90 10.58 5.69
C GLU A 19 9.02 9.40 6.13
N PRO A 20 8.88 9.16 7.45
CA PRO A 20 8.22 7.95 7.97
C PRO A 20 6.73 7.86 7.60
N ASP A 21 6.07 8.99 7.36
CA ASP A 21 4.66 9.04 6.91
C ASP A 21 4.50 8.87 5.39
N ASN A 22 5.59 8.61 4.65
CA ASN A 22 5.58 8.44 3.21
C ASN A 22 5.83 6.98 2.83
N ALA A 23 5.52 6.64 1.59
CA ALA A 23 5.91 5.40 0.96
C ALA A 23 6.71 5.69 -0.31
N PHE A 24 7.59 4.78 -0.71
CA PHE A 24 8.46 4.98 -1.86
C PHE A 24 8.26 3.88 -2.87
N THR A 25 7.79 4.25 -4.06
CA THR A 25 7.72 3.30 -5.19
C THR A 25 9.12 2.92 -5.67
N THR A 26 9.21 1.82 -6.41
CA THR A 26 10.45 1.42 -7.09
C THR A 26 11.02 2.56 -7.96
N GLU A 27 10.17 3.38 -8.57
CA GLU A 27 10.60 4.51 -9.41
C GLU A 27 11.12 5.69 -8.59
N ASP A 28 10.46 6.01 -7.47
CA ASP A 28 10.93 7.03 -6.51
C ASP A 28 12.33 6.69 -6.03
N LEU A 29 12.53 5.44 -5.62
CA LEU A 29 13.82 4.95 -5.13
C LEU A 29 14.88 4.91 -6.23
N CYS A 30 14.50 4.56 -7.47
CA CYS A 30 15.44 4.65 -8.59
C CYS A 30 15.93 6.08 -8.82
N ARG A 31 15.05 7.09 -8.71
CA ARG A 31 15.43 8.51 -8.85
C ARG A 31 16.31 8.97 -7.68
N ILE A 32 16.02 8.54 -6.46
CA ILE A 32 16.81 8.85 -5.26
C ILE A 32 18.22 8.26 -5.35
N VAL A 33 18.33 6.98 -5.73
CA VAL A 33 19.59 6.22 -5.79
C VAL A 33 20.42 6.58 -7.02
N TYR A 34 19.79 6.64 -8.20
CA TYR A 34 20.46 6.85 -9.48
C TYR A 34 20.25 8.27 -10.00
N ARG A 35 20.59 9.28 -9.19
CA ARG A 35 20.38 10.73 -9.43
C ARG A 35 20.74 11.25 -10.83
N ARG A 36 21.62 10.57 -11.57
CA ARG A 36 22.09 10.95 -12.92
C ARG A 36 21.28 10.35 -14.07
N SER A 37 20.39 9.40 -13.80
CA SER A 37 19.59 8.75 -14.85
C SER A 37 18.24 9.45 -14.99
N LYS A 38 18.06 10.24 -16.06
CA LYS A 38 16.76 10.88 -16.38
C LYS A 38 15.61 9.88 -16.45
N ARG A 39 15.90 8.62 -16.83
CA ARG A 39 14.92 7.52 -16.85
C ARG A 39 15.52 6.25 -16.22
N PRO A 40 14.90 5.69 -15.16
CA PRO A 40 15.29 4.41 -14.60
C PRO A 40 15.24 3.28 -15.64
N GLN A 41 16.35 2.55 -15.81
CA GLN A 41 16.41 1.37 -16.66
C GLN A 41 15.94 0.12 -15.91
N LYS A 42 15.59 -0.95 -16.64
CA LYS A 42 15.18 -2.24 -16.05
C LYS A 42 16.17 -2.76 -15.00
N LYS A 43 17.47 -2.66 -15.25
CA LYS A 43 18.52 -3.08 -14.30
C LYS A 43 18.49 -2.29 -12.98
N HIS A 44 18.17 -0.99 -13.03
CA HIS A 44 18.03 -0.14 -11.84
C HIS A 44 16.83 -0.58 -11.01
N ARG A 45 15.68 -0.81 -11.67
CA ARG A 45 14.46 -1.31 -11.02
C ARG A 45 14.69 -2.66 -10.35
N VAL A 46 15.34 -3.60 -11.02
CA VAL A 46 15.68 -4.92 -10.45
C VAL A 46 16.62 -4.79 -9.25
N SER A 47 17.64 -3.92 -9.34
CA SER A 47 18.57 -3.67 -8.22
C SER A 47 17.86 -3.07 -7.02
N VAL A 48 16.96 -2.11 -7.23
CA VAL A 48 16.16 -1.48 -6.17
C VAL A 48 15.20 -2.48 -5.55
N LEU A 49 14.46 -3.25 -6.34
CA LEU A 49 13.53 -4.26 -5.82
C LEU A 49 14.24 -5.30 -4.94
N ARG A 50 15.44 -5.77 -5.35
CA ARG A 50 16.25 -6.66 -4.52
C ARG A 50 16.69 -5.98 -3.21
N ALA A 51 17.12 -4.73 -3.29
CA ALA A 51 17.52 -3.97 -2.11
C ALA A 51 16.34 -3.70 -1.16
N MET A 52 15.14 -3.44 -1.67
CA MET A 52 13.93 -3.30 -0.85
C MET A 52 13.61 -4.61 -0.10
N ARG A 53 13.72 -5.77 -0.78
CA ARG A 53 13.54 -7.09 -0.14
C ARG A 53 14.56 -7.31 0.98
N ASN A 54 15.83 -7.02 0.72
CA ASN A 54 16.86 -7.13 1.74
C ASN A 54 16.64 -6.14 2.91
N ALA A 55 16.10 -4.94 2.64
CA ALA A 55 15.78 -3.96 3.67
C ALA A 55 14.67 -4.46 4.60
N ILE A 56 13.57 -5.01 4.06
CA ILE A 56 12.49 -5.58 4.90
C ILE A 56 12.94 -6.82 5.68
N GLU A 57 13.85 -7.63 5.13
CA GLU A 57 14.42 -8.78 5.83
C GLU A 57 15.26 -8.36 7.04
N ARG A 58 15.85 -7.16 7.00
CA ARG A 58 16.71 -6.63 8.07
C ARG A 58 16.01 -5.69 9.03
N ASP A 59 14.95 -5.00 8.59
CA ASP A 59 14.20 -4.04 9.40
C ASP A 59 12.70 -4.38 9.35
N PRO A 60 12.15 -5.03 10.40
CA PRO A 60 10.75 -5.45 10.44
C PRO A 60 9.78 -4.26 10.52
N ASN A 61 10.26 -3.03 10.75
CA ASN A 61 9.46 -1.83 10.68
C ASN A 61 9.09 -1.43 9.24
N MET A 62 9.67 -2.09 8.24
CA MET A 62 9.39 -1.84 6.83
C MET A 62 8.59 -2.99 6.23
N ALA A 63 7.68 -2.65 5.32
CA ALA A 63 6.88 -3.62 4.57
C ALA A 63 6.80 -3.23 3.10
N LEU A 64 6.39 -4.20 2.26
CA LEU A 64 6.14 -3.98 0.84
C LEU A 64 4.65 -3.96 0.58
N TYR A 65 4.20 -2.93 -0.13
CA TYR A 65 2.89 -2.88 -0.73
C TYR A 65 3.01 -3.28 -2.20
N ARG A 66 2.16 -4.20 -2.66
CA ARG A 66 2.08 -4.62 -4.06
C ARG A 66 0.70 -4.29 -4.59
N GLY A 67 0.63 -3.49 -5.65
CA GLY A 67 -0.64 -3.23 -6.33
C GLY A 67 -1.25 -4.50 -6.95
N TRP A 68 -2.54 -4.46 -7.27
CA TRP A 68 -3.25 -5.63 -7.81
C TRP A 68 -2.68 -6.09 -9.16
N GLY A 69 -1.88 -7.16 -9.14
CA GLY A 69 -1.73 -8.21 -10.17
C GLY A 69 -1.46 -7.85 -11.65
N LEU A 70 -1.32 -6.58 -12.00
CA LEU A 70 -1.18 -6.15 -13.39
C LEU A 70 0.29 -6.21 -13.87
N PRO A 71 0.54 -6.49 -15.15
CA PRO A 71 1.89 -6.56 -15.70
C PRO A 71 2.70 -5.27 -15.44
N GLY A 72 3.79 -5.41 -14.69
CA GLY A 72 4.64 -4.29 -14.26
C GLY A 72 4.29 -3.72 -12.87
N GLU A 73 3.67 -4.53 -12.00
CA GLU A 73 3.31 -4.26 -10.61
C GLU A 73 4.17 -3.17 -9.94
N LEU A 74 3.51 -2.06 -9.62
CA LEU A 74 4.08 -1.03 -8.77
C LEU A 74 4.24 -1.59 -7.37
N VAL A 75 5.49 -1.68 -6.93
CA VAL A 75 5.85 -2.05 -5.56
C VAL A 75 6.34 -0.81 -4.84
N ALA A 76 5.76 -0.55 -3.67
CA ALA A 76 6.19 0.49 -2.76
C ALA A 76 6.72 -0.11 -1.45
N ILE A 77 7.77 0.49 -0.91
CA ILE A 77 8.20 0.23 0.48
C ILE A 77 7.62 1.32 1.37
N TYR A 78 7.14 0.93 2.55
CA TYR A 78 6.51 1.82 3.51
C TYR A 78 6.86 1.40 4.94
N HIS A 79 6.58 2.28 5.89
CA HIS A 79 6.72 2.01 7.32
C HIS A 79 5.50 1.21 7.82
N ARG A 80 5.71 -0.05 8.21
CA ARG A 80 4.67 -1.03 8.53
C ARG A 80 3.71 -0.55 9.63
N TYR A 81 4.23 0.18 10.61
CA TYR A 81 3.49 0.62 11.79
C TYR A 81 2.98 2.07 11.70
N ASN A 82 2.80 2.60 10.49
CA ASN A 82 2.34 3.98 10.28
C ASN A 82 1.19 4.02 9.27
N PRO A 83 -0.03 4.44 9.68
CA PRO A 83 -1.20 4.38 8.81
C PRO A 83 -1.11 5.37 7.64
N HIS A 84 -0.45 6.52 7.82
CA HIS A 84 -0.18 7.45 6.72
C HIS A 84 0.79 6.86 5.70
N SER A 85 1.81 6.13 6.15
CA SER A 85 2.77 5.47 5.26
C SER A 85 2.09 4.37 4.43
N LEU A 86 1.25 3.54 5.07
CA LEU A 86 0.43 2.55 4.38
C LEU A 86 -0.52 3.20 3.37
N GLY A 87 -1.22 4.26 3.77
CA GLY A 87 -2.09 5.03 2.88
C GLY A 87 -1.35 5.59 1.67
N MET A 88 -0.16 6.17 1.89
CA MET A 88 0.70 6.63 0.79
C MET A 88 1.13 5.48 -0.14
N ALA A 89 1.41 4.29 0.40
CA ALA A 89 1.77 3.13 -0.40
C ALA A 89 0.59 2.68 -1.28
N HIS A 90 -0.59 2.58 -0.67
CA HIS A 90 -1.84 2.26 -1.35
C HIS A 90 -2.14 3.29 -2.44
N LEU A 91 -2.17 4.57 -2.13
CA LEU A 91 -2.45 5.62 -3.11
C LEU A 91 -1.41 5.66 -4.24
N LYS A 92 -0.13 5.38 -3.97
CA LYS A 92 0.90 5.35 -5.02
C LYS A 92 0.82 4.12 -5.93
N CYS A 93 0.26 3.01 -5.43
CA CYS A 93 0.17 1.75 -6.17
C CYS A 93 -1.21 1.51 -6.81
N GLU A 94 -2.29 2.01 -6.21
CA GLU A 94 -3.69 1.73 -6.57
C GLU A 94 -4.40 2.91 -7.21
N LEU A 95 -4.12 4.16 -6.80
CA LEU A 95 -4.66 5.29 -7.58
C LEU A 95 -4.12 5.17 -9.00
N PRO A 96 -4.97 5.44 -10.01
CA PRO A 96 -4.84 4.88 -11.35
C PRO A 96 -3.62 5.41 -12.07
N TYR A 97 -2.47 4.85 -11.73
CA TYR A 97 -1.29 4.93 -12.55
C TYR A 97 -1.49 4.10 -13.82
N ARG A 98 -2.52 3.23 -13.93
CA ARG A 98 -2.74 2.36 -15.10
C ARG A 98 -4.18 1.91 -15.47
N TYR A 99 -5.27 2.43 -14.89
CA TYR A 99 -6.63 2.08 -15.37
C TYR A 99 -7.13 3.08 -16.43
N PRO A 100 -7.34 2.67 -17.71
CA PRO A 100 -7.72 3.59 -18.79
C PRO A 100 -9.18 4.08 -18.79
N SER A 101 -10.01 3.70 -17.82
CA SER A 101 -11.47 3.74 -17.97
C SER A 101 -12.26 4.52 -16.92
N TYR A 102 -11.66 5.46 -16.18
CA TYR A 102 -12.40 6.26 -15.18
C TYR A 102 -12.09 7.78 -15.25
N PRO A 103 -13.01 8.67 -14.83
CA PRO A 103 -12.80 10.12 -14.68
C PRO A 103 -11.61 10.54 -13.79
N LEU A 104 -11.02 9.58 -13.06
CA LEU A 104 -9.71 9.73 -12.40
C LEU A 104 -8.53 9.84 -13.37
N LEU A 105 -8.75 9.72 -14.69
CA LEU A 105 -7.71 9.88 -15.72
C LEU A 105 -7.09 11.27 -15.67
N ASP A 106 -7.89 12.32 -15.45
CA ASP A 106 -7.40 13.71 -15.40
C ASP A 106 -6.49 13.93 -14.18
N LEU A 107 -6.81 13.30 -13.05
CA LEU A 107 -5.95 13.29 -11.86
C LEU A 107 -4.65 12.54 -12.15
N ALA A 108 -4.74 11.35 -12.77
CA ALA A 108 -3.58 10.55 -13.14
C ALA A 108 -2.70 11.25 -14.18
N GLU A 109 -3.28 11.93 -15.16
CA GLU A 109 -2.58 12.66 -16.22
C GLU A 109 -1.92 13.93 -15.69
N ALA A 110 -2.61 14.67 -14.83
CA ALA A 110 -2.00 15.79 -14.11
C ALA A 110 -0.82 15.32 -13.24
N LEU A 111 -0.92 14.15 -12.60
CA LEU A 111 0.19 13.55 -11.85
C LEU A 111 1.31 13.02 -12.75
N ARG A 112 1.01 12.55 -13.98
CA ARG A 112 1.99 12.17 -15.01
C ARG A 112 2.78 13.38 -15.52
N GLN A 113 2.09 14.49 -15.79
CA GLN A 113 2.72 15.73 -16.25
C GLN A 113 3.58 16.38 -15.14
N GLN A 114 3.30 16.08 -13.87
CA GLN A 114 4.10 16.49 -12.72
C GLN A 114 5.23 15.52 -12.35
N GLU A 115 5.63 14.58 -13.22
CA GLU A 115 6.71 13.62 -12.96
C GLU A 115 8.05 14.26 -12.55
N ASP A 116 8.27 15.54 -12.90
CA ASP A 116 9.46 16.29 -12.54
C ASP A 116 9.43 16.87 -11.10
N ASP A 117 8.26 17.01 -10.47
CA ASP A 117 8.14 17.50 -9.09
C ASP A 117 7.47 16.46 -8.17
N ARG A 118 8.31 15.56 -7.64
CA ARG A 118 7.94 14.59 -6.60
C ARG A 118 7.19 15.25 -5.43
N SER A 119 7.63 16.43 -5.01
CA SER A 119 7.10 17.09 -3.82
C SER A 119 5.65 17.54 -4.02
N ALA A 120 5.35 18.14 -5.18
CA ALA A 120 3.99 18.55 -5.54
C ALA A 120 3.03 17.35 -5.59
N ARG A 121 3.45 16.25 -6.22
CA ARG A 121 2.67 15.00 -6.25
C ARG A 121 2.40 14.47 -4.84
N GLU A 122 3.42 14.41 -3.99
CA GLU A 122 3.26 13.90 -2.62
C GLU A 122 2.36 14.80 -1.75
N GLN A 123 2.43 16.12 -1.93
CA GLN A 123 1.50 17.04 -1.27
C GLN A 123 0.05 16.79 -1.69
N LYS A 124 -0.19 16.51 -2.97
CA LYS A 124 -1.54 16.18 -3.47
C LYS A 124 -2.07 14.89 -2.85
N LEU A 125 -1.25 13.84 -2.78
CA LEU A 125 -1.64 12.59 -2.12
C LEU A 125 -1.93 12.81 -0.63
N ARG A 126 -1.08 13.58 0.06
CA ARG A 126 -1.32 13.95 1.47
C ARG A 126 -2.61 14.74 1.64
N HIS A 127 -2.97 15.59 0.69
CA HIS A 127 -4.24 16.33 0.73
C HIS A 127 -5.44 15.39 0.65
N LEU A 128 -5.40 14.35 -0.20
CA LEU A 128 -6.47 13.35 -0.29
C LEU A 128 -6.69 12.59 1.03
N MET A 129 -5.64 12.43 1.83
CA MET A 129 -5.67 11.75 3.12
C MET A 129 -6.02 12.67 4.31
N ARG A 130 -6.18 13.98 4.12
CA ARG A 130 -6.57 14.88 5.22
C ARG A 130 -8.02 14.59 5.65
N PRO A 131 -8.41 14.96 6.89
CA PRO A 131 -9.81 14.97 7.29
C PRO A 131 -10.68 15.71 6.26
N GLY A 132 -11.78 15.10 5.83
CA GLY A 132 -12.65 15.60 4.75
C GLY A 132 -12.14 15.37 3.32
N GLY A 133 -10.92 14.87 3.14
CA GLY A 133 -10.42 14.38 1.85
C GLY A 133 -11.02 13.02 1.49
N SER A 134 -10.99 12.66 0.20
CA SER A 134 -11.61 11.42 -0.31
C SER A 134 -11.08 10.13 0.35
N TYR A 135 -9.88 10.18 0.94
CA TYR A 135 -9.26 9.06 1.64
C TYR A 135 -9.05 9.32 3.14
N GLY A 136 -9.52 10.46 3.67
CA GLY A 136 -9.41 10.79 5.09
C GLY A 136 -10.04 9.73 5.99
N ARG A 137 -11.20 9.18 5.58
CA ARG A 137 -11.94 8.13 6.31
C ARG A 137 -11.13 6.86 6.61
N TYR A 138 -10.13 6.53 5.79
CA TYR A 138 -9.31 5.33 5.99
C TYR A 138 -8.26 5.50 7.09
N LEU A 139 -8.01 6.74 7.53
CA LEU A 139 -7.11 7.11 8.63
C LEU A 139 -7.86 7.42 9.94
N GLU A 140 -9.19 7.39 9.94
CA GLU A 140 -9.98 7.52 11.16
C GLU A 140 -9.79 6.29 12.06
N ALA A 141 -10.28 6.34 13.30
CA ALA A 141 -10.05 5.27 14.28
C ALA A 141 -10.64 3.92 13.84
N ASP A 142 -11.75 3.94 13.12
CA ASP A 142 -12.39 2.77 12.51
C ASP A 142 -11.95 2.53 11.06
N GLY A 143 -11.09 3.41 10.52
CA GLY A 143 -10.59 3.39 9.16
C GLY A 143 -9.72 2.16 8.88
N GLN A 144 -9.81 1.67 7.64
CA GLN A 144 -9.16 0.41 7.23
C GLN A 144 -7.63 0.44 7.38
N TRP A 145 -6.97 1.55 7.06
CA TRP A 145 -5.51 1.63 7.17
C TRP A 145 -5.06 1.72 8.63
N THR A 146 -5.82 2.43 9.47
CA THR A 146 -5.60 2.46 10.92
C THR A 146 -5.70 1.06 11.51
N LYS A 147 -6.79 0.33 11.24
CA LYS A 147 -6.98 -1.05 11.72
C LYS A 147 -5.89 -2.00 11.23
N ALA A 148 -5.46 -1.88 9.97
CA ALA A 148 -4.37 -2.70 9.44
C ALA A 148 -3.05 -2.47 10.18
N VAL A 149 -2.76 -1.22 10.53
CA VAL A 149 -1.57 -0.88 11.31
C VAL A 149 -1.69 -1.30 12.77
N GLU A 150 -2.85 -1.13 13.39
CA GLU A 150 -3.12 -1.61 14.75
C GLU A 150 -2.93 -3.12 14.85
N ARG A 151 -3.45 -3.89 13.87
CA ARG A 151 -3.18 -5.31 13.72
C ARG A 151 -1.67 -5.59 13.65
N ALA A 152 -0.94 -4.87 12.80
CA ALA A 152 0.50 -5.07 12.67
C ALA A 152 1.25 -4.76 13.98
N CYS A 153 0.84 -3.72 14.72
CA CYS A 153 1.38 -3.40 16.03
C CYS A 153 1.08 -4.51 17.04
N PHE A 154 -0.15 -5.04 17.05
CA PHE A 154 -0.54 -6.17 17.88
C PHE A 154 0.31 -7.41 17.57
N GLU A 155 0.48 -7.76 16.29
CA GLU A 155 1.35 -8.87 15.84
C GLU A 155 2.81 -8.71 16.29
N ARG A 156 3.30 -7.47 16.39
CA ARG A 156 4.67 -7.17 16.85
C ARG A 156 4.82 -7.34 18.36
N ASP A 157 3.83 -6.86 19.11
CA ASP A 157 3.94 -6.66 20.56
C ASP A 157 3.35 -7.82 21.37
N CYS A 158 2.49 -8.65 20.77
CA CYS A 158 1.87 -9.77 21.46
C CYS A 158 2.77 -10.99 21.54
N ASP A 159 2.58 -11.77 22.61
CA ASP A 159 3.17 -13.10 22.69
C ASP A 159 2.53 -14.06 21.64
N PRO A 160 3.21 -15.16 21.30
CA PRO A 160 2.74 -16.10 20.29
C PRO A 160 1.39 -16.75 20.62
N GLU A 161 1.03 -16.91 21.89
CA GLU A 161 -0.20 -17.57 22.31
C GLU A 161 -1.42 -16.66 22.12
N MET A 162 -1.30 -15.40 22.54
CA MET A 162 -2.30 -14.36 22.30
C MET A 162 -2.48 -14.11 20.79
N LEU A 163 -1.39 -14.07 20.03
CA LEU A 163 -1.47 -13.91 18.58
C LEU A 163 -2.18 -15.09 17.91
N ALA A 164 -1.92 -16.33 18.37
CA ALA A 164 -2.61 -17.51 17.86
C ALA A 164 -4.10 -17.50 18.19
N ALA A 165 -4.48 -17.13 19.42
CA ALA A 165 -5.87 -17.00 19.84
C ALA A 165 -6.62 -15.93 19.01
N TRP A 166 -5.99 -14.76 18.84
CA TRP A 166 -6.54 -13.68 18.03
C TRP A 166 -6.72 -14.09 16.56
N ASN A 167 -5.72 -14.75 15.95
CA ASN A 167 -5.84 -15.26 14.59
C ASN A 167 -6.98 -16.29 14.45
N ALA A 168 -7.18 -17.16 15.45
CA ALA A 168 -8.28 -18.11 15.45
C ALA A 168 -9.66 -17.41 15.50
N GLU A 169 -9.78 -16.36 16.32
CA GLU A 169 -10.99 -15.52 16.37
C GLU A 169 -11.27 -14.84 15.03
N GLN A 170 -10.23 -14.28 14.38
CA GLN A 170 -10.36 -13.66 13.06
C GLN A 170 -10.77 -14.66 11.98
N GLU A 171 -10.24 -15.88 12.00
CA GLU A 171 -10.64 -16.92 11.03
C GLU A 171 -12.10 -17.36 11.24
N ILE A 172 -12.58 -17.45 12.48
CA ILE A 172 -14.00 -17.69 12.78
C ILE A 172 -14.87 -16.55 12.24
N ALA A 173 -14.51 -15.30 12.52
CA ALA A 173 -15.25 -14.13 12.04
C ALA A 173 -15.27 -14.08 10.50
N ARG A 174 -14.14 -14.36 9.85
CA ARG A 174 -14.02 -14.42 8.40
C ARG A 174 -14.88 -15.53 7.79
N ALA A 175 -14.89 -16.72 8.38
CA ALA A 175 -15.72 -17.83 7.92
C ALA A 175 -17.22 -17.51 8.04
N ALA A 176 -17.64 -16.88 9.14
CA ALA A 176 -19.01 -16.42 9.34
C ALA A 176 -19.42 -15.38 8.28
N TRP A 177 -18.56 -14.38 8.04
CA TRP A 177 -18.79 -13.37 7.01
C TRP A 177 -18.89 -13.98 5.59
N LEU A 178 -18.00 -14.91 5.23
CA LEU A 178 -18.05 -15.60 3.94
C LEU A 178 -19.36 -16.39 3.76
N ALA A 179 -19.83 -17.05 4.82
CA ALA A 179 -21.10 -17.77 4.79
C ALA A 179 -22.30 -16.81 4.59
N GLU A 180 -22.30 -15.67 5.28
CA GLU A 180 -23.32 -14.63 5.10
C GLU A 180 -23.29 -14.04 3.69
N PHE A 181 -22.11 -13.71 3.17
CA PHE A 181 -21.94 -13.18 1.82
C PHE A 181 -22.44 -14.17 0.75
N VAL A 182 -22.11 -15.45 0.88
CA VAL A 182 -22.62 -16.51 0.00
C VAL A 182 -24.16 -16.59 0.08
N ALA A 183 -24.73 -16.51 1.27
CA ALA A 183 -26.18 -16.52 1.46
C ALA A 183 -26.86 -15.28 0.84
N LEU A 184 -26.28 -14.10 0.99
CA LEU A 184 -26.75 -12.86 0.35
C LEU A 184 -26.70 -12.96 -1.17
N ARG A 185 -25.59 -13.47 -1.72
CA ARG A 185 -25.44 -13.65 -3.17
C ARG A 185 -26.44 -14.67 -3.73
N ALA A 186 -26.71 -15.75 -3.00
CA ALA A 186 -27.72 -16.74 -3.38
C ALA A 186 -29.13 -16.15 -3.36
N ARG A 187 -29.47 -15.28 -2.39
CA ARG A 187 -30.74 -14.54 -2.34
C ARG A 187 -30.88 -13.56 -3.50
N ALA A 188 -29.80 -12.86 -3.87
CA ALA A 188 -29.79 -11.92 -4.98
C ALA A 188 -29.92 -12.62 -6.36
N GLN A 189 -29.37 -13.83 -6.53
CA GLN A 189 -29.54 -14.62 -7.76
C GLN A 189 -30.98 -15.12 -8.00
N GLY A 190 -31.86 -15.07 -6.99
CA GLY A 190 -33.29 -15.36 -7.13
C GLY A 190 -34.15 -14.11 -7.40
N SER A 191 -33.56 -12.92 -7.44
CA SER A 191 -34.24 -11.63 -7.58
C SER A 191 -33.70 -10.91 -8.82
N GLU A 192 -34.45 -10.91 -9.92
CA GLU A 192 -34.18 -10.10 -11.13
C GLU A 192 -34.34 -8.59 -10.86
N ARG A 193 -33.57 -8.03 -9.93
CA ARG A 193 -33.38 -6.58 -9.81
C ARG A 193 -31.91 -6.28 -10.03
N LYS A 194 -31.62 -5.71 -11.21
CA LYS A 194 -30.39 -4.99 -11.52
C LYS A 194 -30.34 -3.72 -10.66
N GLU A 195 -29.95 -3.84 -9.41
CA GLU A 195 -29.33 -2.74 -8.70
C GLU A 195 -27.86 -3.15 -8.55
N GLU A 196 -27.00 -2.54 -9.36
CA GLU A 196 -25.55 -2.67 -9.20
C GLU A 196 -25.21 -2.15 -7.80
N PRO A 197 -24.64 -2.98 -6.90
CA PRO A 197 -24.25 -2.50 -5.60
C PRO A 197 -23.10 -1.50 -5.78
N GLU A 198 -23.25 -0.31 -5.19
CA GLU A 198 -22.13 0.58 -4.93
C GLU A 198 -21.03 -0.24 -4.25
N PHE A 199 -19.84 -0.20 -4.84
CA PHE A 199 -18.68 -0.97 -4.43
C PHE A 199 -18.23 -0.49 -3.03
N HIS A 200 -18.73 -1.12 -1.97
CA HIS A 200 -18.21 -0.92 -0.62
C HIS A 200 -16.82 -1.56 -0.54
N ASP A 201 -15.82 -0.68 -0.60
CA ASP A 201 -14.37 -0.87 -0.62
C ASP A 201 -13.78 -1.45 0.70
N GLU A 202 -14.56 -2.25 1.44
CA GLU A 202 -14.17 -2.79 2.76
C GLU A 202 -13.25 -4.01 2.68
N GLN A 203 -12.95 -4.51 1.48
CA GLN A 203 -12.30 -5.82 1.29
C GLN A 203 -10.99 -5.77 0.48
N LEU A 204 -10.16 -4.77 0.75
CA LEU A 204 -8.76 -4.82 0.35
C LEU A 204 -8.03 -5.76 1.31
N GLY A 205 -7.96 -7.03 0.91
CA GLY A 205 -7.20 -8.09 1.57
C GLY A 205 -5.70 -7.77 1.59
N LEU A 206 -5.28 -7.03 2.62
CA LEU A 206 -3.89 -6.92 3.03
C LEU A 206 -3.56 -8.13 3.91
N LEU A 207 -3.31 -9.25 3.22
CA LEU A 207 -2.47 -10.35 3.71
C LEU A 207 -1.00 -10.03 3.41
#